data_AF-A0A945LJI8-F1
#
_entry.id   AF-A0A945LJI8-F1
#
_cell.length_a   1.000
_cell.length_b   1.000
_cell.length_c   1.000
_cell.angle_alpha   90.00
_cell.angle_beta   90.00
_cell.angle_gamma   90.00
#
_symmetry.space_group_name_H-M   'P 1'
#
loop_
_entity.id
_entity.type
_entity.pdbx_description
1 polymer ?
#
loop_
_entity_poly.entity_id
_entity_poly.type
_entity_poly.pdbx_seq_one_letter_code
_entity_poly.pdbx_strand_id
1 'polypeptide(L)'
;VNGCDSVITLDLTINNSSSSTHVVTECDTYTWGDGVTNGDGLTYTSSTNTPTFTTITVNGCDSIITLDLTITASPDPFAGANDTICEGLTYTLSGATNTGNSGAINWTDASGFSLGFSNPGILNPVYTPTISDIAAGSVTLTLEISGSAPCPPESSSVTIIINANPTPGPIWHN
;
A
#
# COMPACT_ATOMS: atom_id res chain seq x y z
N VAL A 1 8.66 71.86 47.09
CA VAL A 1 8.37 70.88 46.02
C VAL A 1 9.03 69.55 46.40
N ASN A 2 8.32 68.74 47.20
CA ASN A 2 8.78 67.39 47.53
C ASN A 2 8.27 66.44 46.45
N GLY A 3 9.03 66.32 45.36
CA GLY A 3 8.84 65.29 44.35
C GLY A 3 9.84 64.18 44.61
N CYS A 4 9.46 63.15 45.35
CA CYS A 4 10.18 61.90 45.31
C CYS A 4 9.85 61.23 43.98
N ASP A 5 10.65 61.49 42.96
CA ASP A 5 10.61 60.71 41.73
C ASP A 5 11.21 59.33 42.05
N SER A 6 10.39 58.29 41.91
CA SER A 6 10.83 56.91 42.09
C SER A 6 11.28 56.39 40.75
N VAL A 7 12.57 56.10 40.61
CA VAL A 7 13.07 55.37 39.45
C VAL A 7 12.72 53.89 39.64
N ILE A 8 11.83 53.39 38.78
CA ILE A 8 11.52 51.96 38.65
C ILE A 8 12.40 51.42 37.54
N THR A 9 13.23 50.41 37.86
CA THR A 9 14.02 49.69 36.87
C THR A 9 13.37 48.33 36.61
N LEU A 10 12.97 48.09 35.36
CA LEU A 10 12.45 46.80 34.90
C LEU A 10 13.61 46.01 34.29
N ASP A 11 13.93 44.87 34.88
CA ASP A 11 14.75 43.85 34.24
C ASP A 11 13.83 42.81 33.59
N LEU A 12 13.77 42.82 32.26
CA LEU A 12 12.89 41.97 31.44
C LEU A 12 13.73 41.07 30.56
N THR A 13 13.59 39.75 30.75
CA THR A 13 14.11 38.75 29.81
C THR A 13 12.98 38.26 28.91
N ILE A 14 13.09 38.48 27.61
CA ILE A 14 12.15 37.97 26.60
C ILE A 14 12.72 36.66 26.04
N ASN A 15 12.05 35.55 26.31
CA ASN A 15 12.31 34.28 25.65
C ASN A 15 11.44 34.21 24.36
N ASN A 16 11.99 33.74 23.24
CA ASN A 16 11.28 33.66 21.97
C ASN A 16 10.67 32.27 21.74
N SER A 17 9.48 32.21 21.15
CA SER A 17 8.91 30.97 20.63
C SER A 17 9.66 30.48 19.39
N SER A 18 9.51 29.20 19.07
CA SER A 18 10.02 28.59 17.84
C SER A 18 8.94 27.80 17.11
N SER A 19 9.07 27.68 15.79
CA SER A 19 8.23 26.83 14.96
C SER A 19 9.05 25.81 14.19
N SER A 20 8.48 24.63 13.96
CA SER A 20 9.11 23.54 13.21
C SER A 20 8.06 22.76 12.41
N THR A 21 8.49 22.07 11.37
CA THR A 21 7.65 21.19 10.56
C THR A 21 8.19 19.77 10.61
N HIS A 22 7.33 18.82 10.94
CA HIS A 22 7.61 17.38 10.86
C HIS A 22 7.05 16.84 9.55
N VAL A 23 7.92 16.47 8.62
CA VAL A 23 7.53 15.89 7.32
C VAL A 23 7.58 14.38 7.40
N VAL A 24 6.45 13.72 7.11
CA VAL A 24 6.31 12.26 7.14
C VAL A 24 5.57 11.77 5.90
N THR A 25 6.04 10.66 5.34
CA THR A 25 5.29 9.89 4.33
C THR A 25 5.07 8.48 4.85
N GLU A 26 3.81 8.03 4.92
CA GLU A 26 3.43 6.71 5.45
C GLU A 26 2.43 5.99 4.54
N CYS A 27 2.30 4.68 4.75
CA CYS A 27 1.39 3.85 4.01
C CYS A 27 0.08 3.63 4.80
N ASP A 28 -1.05 3.86 4.14
CA ASP A 28 -2.44 3.74 4.61
C ASP A 28 -2.82 4.60 5.82
N THR A 29 -2.07 4.53 6.90
CA THR A 29 -2.37 5.23 8.15
C THR A 29 -1.10 5.74 8.84
N TYR A 30 -1.24 6.84 9.57
CA TYR A 30 -0.20 7.33 10.48
C TYR A 30 -0.85 7.83 11.76
N THR A 31 -0.29 7.46 12.91
CA THR A 31 -0.74 8.01 14.20
C THR A 31 0.28 9.03 14.68
N TRP A 32 -0.19 10.24 14.95
CA TRP A 32 0.67 11.35 15.37
C TRP A 32 0.23 11.88 16.74
N GLY A 33 1.20 12.01 17.65
CA GLY A 33 0.99 12.43 19.05
C GLY A 33 1.04 11.27 20.06
N ASP A 34 1.36 11.57 21.33
CA ASP A 34 1.48 10.59 22.44
C ASP A 34 0.33 10.64 23.45
N GLY A 35 -0.68 11.50 23.22
CA GLY A 35 -1.88 11.59 24.04
C GLY A 35 -1.71 12.26 25.41
N VAL A 36 -0.57 12.93 25.70
CA VAL A 36 -0.34 13.51 27.04
C VAL A 36 -0.53 15.03 27.10
N THR A 37 -0.50 15.77 25.98
CA THR A 37 -0.95 17.18 25.94
C THR A 37 -1.24 17.64 24.49
N ASN A 38 -2.45 18.11 24.20
CA ASN A 38 -2.87 18.83 22.96
C ASN A 38 -2.41 18.23 21.61
N GLY A 39 -2.54 16.91 21.43
CA GLY A 39 -2.07 16.15 20.26
C GLY A 39 -2.50 14.70 20.40
N ASP A 40 -3.78 14.47 20.13
CA ASP A 40 -4.59 13.40 20.72
C ASP A 40 -4.38 12.02 20.09
N GLY A 41 -3.14 11.56 19.87
CA GLY A 41 -2.87 10.23 19.30
C GLY A 41 -3.76 9.92 18.08
N LEU A 42 -3.94 10.93 17.23
CA LEU A 42 -4.93 10.87 16.16
C LEU A 42 -4.39 10.04 15.02
N THR A 43 -5.20 9.10 14.55
CA THR A 43 -4.89 8.30 13.37
C THR A 43 -5.40 9.02 12.12
N TYR A 44 -4.48 9.31 11.22
CA TYR A 44 -4.74 9.91 9.91
C TYR A 44 -4.77 8.81 8.86
N THR A 45 -5.77 8.85 7.99
CA THR A 45 -5.91 7.96 6.82
C THR A 45 -5.84 8.73 5.50
N SER A 46 -5.42 10.00 5.55
CA SER A 46 -5.32 10.91 4.41
C SER A 46 -4.26 11.97 4.67
N SER A 47 -3.62 12.44 3.60
CA SER A 47 -2.60 13.49 3.67
C SER A 47 -3.15 14.78 4.28
N THR A 48 -2.34 15.46 5.09
CA THR A 48 -2.71 16.71 5.74
C THR A 48 -1.46 17.50 6.15
N ASN A 49 -1.57 18.82 6.20
CA ASN A 49 -0.47 19.72 6.61
C ASN A 49 -0.89 20.75 7.67
N THR A 50 -2.03 20.51 8.32
CA THR A 50 -2.67 21.43 9.27
C THR A 50 -2.52 21.07 10.75
N PRO A 51 -2.31 19.80 11.16
CA PRO A 51 -2.17 19.48 12.58
C PRO A 51 -0.97 20.19 13.19
N THR A 52 -1.15 20.75 14.37
CA THR A 52 -0.08 21.41 15.13
C THR A 52 -0.03 20.89 16.56
N PHE A 53 1.16 20.89 17.13
CA PHE A 53 1.44 20.48 18.51
C PHE A 53 2.25 21.56 19.20
N THR A 54 1.79 22.04 20.36
CA THR A 54 2.51 23.02 21.17
C THR A 54 3.30 22.33 22.27
N THR A 55 4.62 22.46 22.23
CA THR A 55 5.49 22.03 23.34
C THR A 55 5.64 23.16 24.34
N ILE A 56 5.45 22.87 25.63
CA ILE A 56 5.82 23.78 26.70
C ILE A 56 7.29 23.50 27.02
N THR A 57 8.19 24.39 26.60
CA THR A 57 9.59 24.27 27.03
C THR A 57 9.72 24.66 28.50
N VAL A 58 10.72 24.11 29.20
CA VAL A 58 10.95 24.28 30.66
C VAL A 58 11.07 25.73 31.16
N ASN A 59 11.12 26.72 30.26
CA ASN A 59 11.20 28.16 30.57
C ASN A 59 9.94 28.97 30.15
N GLY A 60 8.82 28.31 29.83
CA GLY A 60 7.53 28.98 29.60
C GLY A 60 7.35 29.64 28.22
N CYS A 61 8.16 29.26 27.23
CA CYS A 61 7.87 29.55 25.82
C CYS A 61 7.17 28.37 25.17
N ASP A 62 6.09 28.69 24.45
CA ASP A 62 5.36 27.75 23.62
C ASP A 62 6.06 27.64 22.26
N SER A 63 6.46 26.44 21.86
CA SER A 63 6.94 26.15 20.51
C SER A 63 5.91 25.35 19.74
N ILE A 64 5.72 25.64 18.45
CA ILE A 64 4.72 24.97 17.59
C ILE A 64 5.42 24.00 16.64
N ILE A 65 4.96 22.75 16.59
CA ILE A 65 5.35 21.76 15.60
C ILE A 65 4.15 21.51 14.69
N THR A 66 4.31 21.73 13.38
CA THR A 66 3.28 21.41 12.37
C THR A 66 3.59 20.07 11.72
N LEU A 67 2.58 19.20 11.56
CA LEU A 67 2.69 17.98 10.78
C LEU A 67 2.47 18.29 9.30
N ASP A 68 3.37 17.81 8.44
CA ASP A 68 3.20 17.71 6.99
C ASP A 68 3.23 16.22 6.60
N LEU A 69 2.05 15.63 6.48
CA LEU A 69 1.83 14.20 6.28
C LEU A 69 1.37 13.91 4.86
N THR A 70 2.09 13.01 4.18
CA THR A 70 1.63 12.35 2.95
C THR A 70 1.24 10.91 3.24
N ILE A 71 -0.02 10.54 3.00
CA ILE A 71 -0.48 9.15 3.03
C ILE A 71 -0.54 8.60 1.61
N THR A 72 0.12 7.47 1.41
CA THR A 72 0.03 6.67 0.18
C THR A 72 -0.85 5.45 0.44
N ALA A 73 -1.82 5.18 -0.43
CA ALA A 73 -2.63 3.96 -0.33
C ALA A 73 -1.80 2.74 -0.77
N SER A 74 -1.89 1.62 -0.05
CA SER A 74 -1.35 0.34 -0.49
C SER A 74 -1.95 -0.07 -1.84
N PRO A 75 -1.24 -0.88 -2.66
CA PRO A 75 -1.89 -1.62 -3.73
C PRO A 75 -2.94 -2.56 -3.15
N ASP A 76 -4.02 -2.75 -3.88
CA ASP A 76 -5.10 -3.68 -3.53
C ASP A 76 -5.41 -4.53 -4.78
N PRO A 77 -4.54 -5.52 -5.08
CA PRO A 77 -4.70 -6.38 -6.23
C PRO A 77 -5.86 -7.35 -6.01
N PHE A 78 -6.61 -7.60 -7.08
CA PHE A 78 -7.53 -8.72 -7.18
C PHE A 78 -7.19 -9.51 -8.44
N ALA A 79 -6.81 -10.77 -8.29
CA ALA A 79 -6.39 -11.62 -9.41
C ALA A 79 -7.55 -12.09 -10.32
N GLY A 80 -8.81 -11.86 -9.91
CA GLY A 80 -10.00 -12.38 -10.58
C GLY A 80 -10.62 -13.57 -9.84
N ALA A 81 -11.78 -13.99 -10.31
CA ALA A 81 -12.47 -15.18 -9.78
C ALA A 81 -11.89 -16.47 -10.37
N ASN A 82 -11.98 -17.56 -9.61
CA ASN A 82 -11.61 -18.89 -10.11
C ASN A 82 -12.45 -19.25 -11.33
N ASP A 83 -11.85 -20.00 -12.24
CA ASP A 83 -12.50 -20.38 -13.49
C ASP A 83 -12.08 -21.78 -13.95
N THR A 84 -12.72 -22.28 -15.00
CA THR A 84 -12.44 -23.58 -15.59
C THR A 84 -12.31 -23.47 -17.11
N ILE A 85 -11.25 -24.05 -17.66
CA ILE A 85 -11.00 -24.15 -19.10
C ILE A 85 -10.81 -25.61 -19.51
N CYS A 86 -10.99 -25.90 -20.79
CA CYS A 86 -10.58 -27.18 -21.35
C CYS A 86 -9.09 -27.19 -21.65
N GLU A 87 -8.47 -28.37 -21.55
CA GLU A 87 -7.09 -28.59 -21.97
C GLU A 87 -6.85 -28.11 -23.41
N GLY A 88 -5.75 -27.40 -23.62
CA GLY A 88 -5.36 -26.82 -24.91
C GLY A 88 -5.93 -25.43 -25.18
N LEU A 89 -6.78 -24.89 -24.29
CA LEU A 89 -7.25 -23.51 -24.34
C LEU A 89 -6.35 -22.57 -23.54
N THR A 90 -6.40 -21.29 -23.90
CA THR A 90 -5.80 -20.20 -23.13
C THR A 90 -6.85 -19.50 -22.27
N TYR A 91 -6.41 -18.75 -21.26
CA TYR A 91 -7.27 -17.99 -20.36
C TYR A 91 -6.84 -16.53 -20.29
N THR A 92 -7.76 -15.60 -20.59
CA THR A 92 -7.50 -14.17 -20.42
C THR A 92 -7.87 -13.76 -19.01
N LEU A 93 -6.92 -13.21 -18.24
CA LEU A 93 -7.13 -12.72 -16.87
C LEU A 93 -7.84 -11.36 -16.84
N SER A 94 -9.00 -11.26 -17.51
CA SER A 94 -9.76 -10.02 -17.68
C SER A 94 -10.41 -9.50 -16.39
N GLY A 95 -10.59 -10.37 -15.40
CA GLY A 95 -11.13 -10.02 -14.09
C GLY A 95 -10.11 -9.40 -13.13
N ALA A 96 -8.84 -9.31 -13.52
CA ALA A 96 -7.80 -8.77 -12.64
C ALA A 96 -7.90 -7.24 -12.52
N THR A 97 -7.87 -6.73 -11.28
CA THR A 97 -7.95 -5.30 -10.96
C THR A 97 -6.88 -4.91 -9.93
N ASN A 98 -6.60 -3.61 -9.82
CA ASN A 98 -5.82 -3.04 -8.72
C ASN A 98 -6.47 -1.73 -8.28
N THR A 99 -6.72 -1.59 -6.98
CA THR A 99 -7.11 -0.34 -6.33
C THR A 99 -5.93 0.25 -5.55
N GLY A 100 -5.98 1.55 -5.21
CA GLY A 100 -4.89 2.22 -4.51
C GLY A 100 -3.69 2.54 -5.41
N ASN A 101 -2.47 2.44 -4.85
CA ASN A 101 -1.24 2.72 -5.59
C ASN A 101 -0.89 1.58 -6.56
N SER A 102 -0.19 1.90 -7.64
CA SER A 102 0.29 0.94 -8.62
C SER A 102 1.83 0.93 -8.65
N GLY A 103 2.39 -0.25 -8.47
CA GLY A 103 3.82 -0.53 -8.65
C GLY A 103 4.09 -1.36 -9.90
N ALA A 104 5.24 -2.04 -9.93
CA ALA A 104 5.50 -3.07 -10.92
C ALA A 104 4.52 -4.24 -10.73
N ILE A 105 3.94 -4.71 -11.83
CA ILE A 105 3.06 -5.89 -11.85
C ILE A 105 3.91 -7.13 -12.12
N ASN A 106 3.63 -8.21 -11.43
CA ASN A 106 4.24 -9.50 -11.68
C ASN A 106 3.23 -10.63 -11.53
N TRP A 107 3.12 -11.47 -12.55
CA TRP A 107 2.35 -12.71 -12.48
C TRP A 107 3.26 -13.93 -12.39
N THR A 108 2.92 -14.85 -11.49
CA THR A 108 3.63 -16.13 -11.30
C THR A 108 2.65 -17.29 -11.13
N ASP A 109 3.10 -18.51 -11.41
CA ASP A 109 2.42 -19.74 -11.03
C ASP A 109 2.73 -20.13 -9.57
N ALA A 110 2.16 -21.26 -9.11
CA ALA A 110 2.37 -21.78 -7.76
C ALA A 110 3.83 -22.16 -7.44
N SER A 111 4.70 -22.26 -8.45
CA SER A 111 6.15 -22.47 -8.30
C SER A 111 6.97 -21.18 -8.33
N GLY A 112 6.31 -20.02 -8.46
CA GLY A 112 6.96 -18.71 -8.52
C GLY A 112 7.56 -18.38 -9.88
N PHE A 113 7.25 -19.13 -10.93
CA PHE A 113 7.72 -18.85 -12.29
C PHE A 113 6.65 -18.14 -13.11
N SER A 114 7.06 -17.31 -14.06
CA SER A 114 6.14 -16.59 -14.97
C SER A 114 5.97 -17.29 -16.32
N LEU A 115 6.15 -18.61 -16.38
CA LEU A 115 5.94 -19.38 -17.60
C LEU A 115 4.45 -19.43 -17.95
N GLY A 116 4.14 -19.42 -19.26
CA GLY A 116 2.76 -19.48 -19.75
C GLY A 116 2.04 -18.13 -19.88
N PHE A 117 2.56 -17.04 -19.31
CA PHE A 117 1.98 -15.70 -19.47
C PHE A 117 2.44 -15.02 -20.75
N SER A 118 1.52 -14.38 -21.47
CA SER A 118 1.85 -13.57 -22.66
C SER A 118 2.75 -12.38 -22.31
N ASN A 119 2.50 -11.73 -21.17
CA ASN A 119 3.37 -10.76 -20.54
C ASN A 119 3.03 -10.68 -19.04
N PRO A 120 3.87 -11.20 -18.13
CA PRO A 120 3.57 -11.19 -16.69
C PRO A 120 3.60 -9.79 -16.06
N GLY A 121 4.09 -8.76 -16.78
CA GLY A 121 4.20 -7.38 -16.31
C GLY A 121 2.99 -6.49 -16.60
N ILE A 122 1.87 -7.05 -17.07
CA ILE A 122 0.61 -6.32 -17.30
C ILE A 122 -0.51 -6.89 -16.44
N LEU A 123 -1.53 -6.08 -16.17
CA LEU A 123 -2.62 -6.45 -15.26
C LEU A 123 -3.46 -7.63 -15.78
N ASN A 124 -3.77 -7.64 -17.08
CA ASN A 124 -4.66 -8.63 -17.70
C ASN A 124 -3.94 -9.41 -18.82
N PRO A 125 -2.96 -10.28 -18.50
CA PRO A 125 -2.31 -11.10 -19.49
C PRO A 125 -3.19 -12.28 -19.94
N VAL A 126 -2.74 -12.94 -20.99
CA VAL A 126 -3.27 -14.24 -21.41
C VAL A 126 -2.36 -15.32 -20.83
N TYR A 127 -2.95 -16.29 -20.13
CA TYR A 127 -2.28 -17.45 -19.60
C TYR A 127 -2.48 -18.66 -20.52
N THR A 128 -1.40 -19.36 -20.83
CA THR A 128 -1.37 -20.62 -21.56
C THR A 128 -0.86 -21.70 -20.60
N PRO A 129 -1.71 -22.65 -20.17
CA PRO A 129 -1.29 -23.71 -19.27
C PRO A 129 -0.08 -24.49 -19.79
N THR A 130 0.87 -24.72 -18.89
CA THR A 130 2.04 -25.56 -19.16
C THR A 130 1.67 -27.03 -19.07
N ILE A 131 2.58 -27.90 -19.51
CA ILE A 131 2.40 -29.36 -19.40
C ILE A 131 2.25 -29.78 -17.93
N SER A 132 2.97 -29.13 -17.01
CA SER A 132 2.86 -29.39 -15.57
C SER A 132 1.48 -29.04 -15.03
N ASP A 133 0.91 -27.92 -15.46
CA ASP A 133 -0.42 -27.49 -15.04
C ASP A 133 -1.51 -28.43 -15.54
N ILE A 134 -1.40 -28.83 -16.83
CA ILE A 134 -2.32 -29.79 -17.45
C ILE A 134 -2.26 -31.13 -16.72
N ALA A 135 -1.05 -31.61 -16.40
CA ALA A 135 -0.87 -32.84 -15.63
C ALA A 135 -1.42 -32.74 -14.20
N ALA A 136 -1.35 -31.56 -13.58
CA ALA A 136 -1.93 -31.29 -12.26
C ALA A 136 -3.46 -31.10 -12.28
N GLY A 137 -4.05 -30.83 -13.46
CA GLY A 137 -5.48 -30.55 -13.64
C GLY A 137 -5.94 -29.19 -13.13
N SER A 138 -5.03 -28.38 -12.59
CA SER A 138 -5.29 -26.99 -12.17
C SER A 138 -3.97 -26.24 -11.94
N VAL A 139 -4.04 -24.91 -11.94
CA VAL A 139 -2.93 -24.02 -11.57
C VAL A 139 -3.44 -22.83 -10.75
N THR A 140 -2.67 -22.44 -9.74
CA THR A 140 -2.88 -21.18 -9.02
C THR A 140 -1.92 -20.14 -9.56
N LEU A 141 -2.47 -19.02 -10.03
CA LEU A 141 -1.75 -17.87 -10.56
C LEU A 141 -1.79 -16.73 -9.55
N THR A 142 -0.65 -16.13 -9.25
CA THR A 142 -0.49 -15.06 -8.27
C THR A 142 -0.15 -13.76 -8.99
N LEU A 143 -0.97 -12.74 -8.77
CA LEU A 143 -0.73 -11.34 -9.12
C LEU A 143 -0.07 -10.65 -7.93
N GLU A 144 1.14 -10.13 -8.12
CA GLU A 144 1.83 -9.28 -7.16
C GLU A 144 2.00 -7.87 -7.74
N ILE A 145 1.82 -6.85 -6.88
CA ILE A 145 2.05 -5.45 -7.22
C ILE A 145 3.01 -4.86 -6.20
N SER A 146 4.14 -4.32 -6.66
CA SER A 146 5.28 -3.98 -5.79
C SER A 146 5.05 -2.89 -4.74
N GLY A 147 3.95 -2.13 -4.82
CA GLY A 147 3.78 -0.88 -4.08
C GLY A 147 4.76 0.22 -4.53
N SER A 148 4.48 1.47 -4.15
CA SER A 148 5.52 2.49 -4.08
C SER A 148 5.82 2.78 -2.62
N ALA A 149 7.11 2.95 -2.30
CA ALA A 149 7.54 3.28 -0.94
C ALA A 149 6.73 4.46 -0.37
N PRO A 150 6.26 4.37 0.88
CA PRO A 150 6.56 3.37 1.90
C PRO A 150 5.69 2.10 1.86
N CYS A 151 4.76 1.97 0.91
CA CYS A 151 3.87 0.82 0.85
C CYS A 151 4.60 -0.46 0.38
N PRO A 152 4.43 -1.59 1.09
CA PRO A 152 5.00 -2.87 0.69
C PRO A 152 4.31 -3.44 -0.56
N PRO A 153 4.86 -4.51 -1.16
CA PRO A 153 4.17 -5.27 -2.18
C PRO A 153 2.94 -5.98 -1.61
N GLU A 154 1.86 -6.03 -2.39
CA GLU A 154 0.64 -6.77 -2.08
C GLU A 154 0.34 -7.79 -3.18
N SER A 155 -0.40 -8.85 -2.85
CA SER A 155 -0.67 -9.94 -3.80
C SER A 155 -2.07 -10.52 -3.68
N SER A 156 -2.51 -11.17 -4.76
CA SER A 156 -3.79 -11.85 -4.88
C SER A 156 -3.64 -13.07 -5.79
N SER A 157 -4.49 -14.09 -5.63
CA SER A 157 -4.38 -15.33 -6.40
C SER A 157 -5.70 -15.76 -7.02
N VAL A 158 -5.62 -16.41 -8.17
CA VAL A 158 -6.75 -17.04 -8.87
C VAL A 158 -6.39 -18.49 -9.21
N THR A 159 -7.36 -19.39 -9.12
CA THR A 159 -7.19 -20.79 -9.53
C THR A 159 -7.93 -21.07 -10.83
N ILE A 160 -7.22 -21.64 -11.80
CA ILE A 160 -7.76 -22.08 -13.07
C ILE A 160 -7.76 -23.61 -13.09
N ILE A 161 -8.96 -24.21 -13.17
CA ILE A 161 -9.14 -25.65 -13.32
C ILE A 161 -9.03 -26.00 -14.81
N ILE A 162 -8.30 -27.08 -15.12
CA ILE A 162 -8.04 -27.52 -16.49
C ILE A 162 -8.70 -28.88 -16.67
N ASN A 163 -9.81 -28.90 -17.40
CA ASN A 163 -10.53 -30.13 -17.71
C ASN A 163 -9.86 -30.82 -18.88
N ALA A 164 -9.34 -32.03 -18.64
CA ALA A 164 -8.77 -32.87 -19.68
C ALA A 164 -9.81 -33.16 -20.77
N ASN A 165 -9.35 -33.21 -22.02
CA ASN A 165 -10.21 -33.59 -23.13
C ASN A 165 -10.60 -35.08 -23.01
N PRO A 166 -11.82 -35.47 -23.39
CA PRO A 166 -12.20 -36.88 -23.39
C PRO A 166 -11.29 -37.66 -24.33
N THR A 167 -10.65 -38.73 -23.83
CA THR A 167 -9.82 -39.60 -24.66
C THR A 167 -10.70 -40.36 -25.66
N PRO A 168 -10.39 -40.36 -26.98
CA PRO A 168 -11.08 -41.22 -27.93
C PRO A 168 -11.01 -42.68 -27.47
N GLY A 169 -12.15 -43.37 -27.44
CA GLY A 169 -12.19 -44.80 -27.11
C GLY A 169 -11.42 -45.64 -28.14
N PRO A 170 -11.10 -46.91 -27.83
CA PRO A 170 -10.40 -47.79 -28.76
C PRO A 170 -11.23 -47.97 -30.05
N ILE A 171 -10.64 -47.62 -31.20
CA ILE A 171 -11.17 -47.89 -32.53
C ILE A 171 -10.95 -49.37 -32.86
N TRP A 172 -12.00 -50.19 -32.68
CA TRP A 172 -12.00 -51.58 -33.13
C TRP A 172 -12.14 -51.63 -34.66
N HIS A 173 -11.06 -51.98 -35.38
CA HIS A 173 -11.15 -52.39 -36.79
C HIS A 173 -11.50 -53.89 -36.83
N ASN A 174 -12.51 -54.25 -37.62
CA ASN A 174 -12.93 -55.63 -37.90
C ASN A 174 -12.41 -56.08 -39.26
#